data_AF-A0AAV5VP75-F1
#
_entry.id   AF-A0AAV5VP75-F1
#
_cell.length_a   1.000
_cell.length_b   1.000
_cell.length_c   1.000
_cell.angle_alpha   90.00
_cell.angle_beta   90.00
_cell.angle_gamma   90.00
#
_symmetry.space_group_name_H-M   'P 1'
#
loop_
_entity.id
_entity.type
_entity.pdbx_description
1 polymer ?
#
loop_
_entity_poly.entity_id
_entity_poly.type
_entity_poly.pdbx_seq_one_letter_code
_entity_poly.pdbx_strand_id
1 'polypeptide(L)'
;MPASSTATSTTPFFELYDYSKDWRILAGLWALLGIATAILQCVVLVHPAWISSSNGVTTFGLYDVCYTAPCDFTPWQIRSISTSFDAAAIAILASTTLSLMVVFAVLLLFIVGDTIVFKVVGWMHLFSFVLELAGVIIFPFAWNSNKMTAICDSDSYMIGNCVMRWPYLLAAVLAVDHLSLAMLGMMLACRKPPRRKPFPMHTFEYVHHLPPPPPPEVYFTNGGTMKL
;
A
#
# COMPACT_ATOMS: atom_id res chain seq x y z
N MET A 1 -37.43 -39.59 -10.57
CA MET A 1 -37.08 -38.35 -9.84
C MET A 1 -37.04 -38.69 -8.35
N PRO A 2 -36.10 -38.18 -7.52
CA PRO A 2 -34.99 -37.27 -7.80
C PRO A 2 -33.59 -37.72 -7.26
N ALA A 3 -32.58 -36.97 -7.73
CA ALA A 3 -31.32 -36.56 -7.11
C ALA A 3 -30.34 -37.60 -6.51
N SER A 4 -29.33 -37.95 -7.31
CA SER A 4 -27.96 -38.20 -6.83
C SER A 4 -27.10 -37.02 -7.29
N SER A 5 -26.88 -36.03 -6.43
CA SER A 5 -25.89 -34.98 -6.65
C SER A 5 -24.54 -35.46 -6.12
N THR A 6 -23.69 -35.93 -7.03
CA THR A 6 -22.28 -36.22 -6.79
C THR A 6 -21.57 -34.91 -6.45
N ALA A 7 -20.95 -34.86 -5.28
CA ALA A 7 -20.16 -33.73 -4.80
C ALA A 7 -18.85 -33.63 -5.60
N THR A 8 -18.68 -32.53 -6.34
CA THR A 8 -17.39 -32.14 -6.91
C THR A 8 -16.66 -31.27 -5.89
N SER A 9 -15.61 -31.83 -5.28
CA SER A 9 -14.73 -31.15 -4.34
C SER A 9 -13.94 -30.06 -5.06
N THR A 10 -14.21 -28.79 -4.75
CA THR A 10 -13.28 -27.70 -5.07
C THR A 10 -13.41 -26.59 -4.03
N THR A 11 -12.34 -26.44 -3.25
CA THR A 11 -11.99 -25.36 -2.30
C THR A 11 -12.81 -25.29 -1.01
N PRO A 12 -12.12 -25.23 0.15
CA PRO A 12 -12.04 -23.93 0.80
C PRO A 12 -10.68 -23.71 1.49
N PHE A 13 -9.80 -22.94 0.86
CA PHE A 13 -8.73 -22.23 1.60
C PHE A 13 -9.29 -20.99 2.35
N PHE A 14 -10.58 -20.69 2.18
CA PHE A 14 -11.23 -19.43 2.57
C PHE A 14 -12.15 -19.53 3.81
N GLU A 15 -12.09 -20.59 4.62
CA GLU A 15 -12.99 -20.79 5.78
C GLU A 15 -12.29 -20.89 7.16
N LEU A 16 -11.25 -20.10 7.45
CA LEU A 16 -10.66 -20.07 8.79
C LEU A 16 -10.10 -18.70 9.23
N TYR A 17 -10.84 -17.62 8.99
CA TYR A 17 -10.49 -16.31 9.56
C TYR A 17 -11.68 -15.71 10.32
N ASP A 18 -11.43 -15.41 11.59
CA ASP A 18 -12.41 -15.08 12.63
C ASP A 18 -12.91 -13.62 12.49
N TYR A 19 -13.85 -13.44 11.54
CA TYR A 19 -14.28 -12.21 10.84
C TYR A 19 -14.43 -10.91 11.65
N SER A 20 -14.54 -10.94 12.97
CA SER A 20 -14.82 -9.76 13.81
C SER A 20 -13.59 -9.04 14.37
N LYS A 21 -12.45 -9.73 14.54
CA LYS A 21 -11.13 -9.13 14.90
C LYS A 21 -10.29 -8.74 13.69
N ASP A 22 -10.70 -9.21 12.52
CA ASP A 22 -9.91 -9.27 11.29
C ASP A 22 -9.70 -7.94 10.59
N TRP A 23 -10.60 -6.97 10.75
CA TRP A 23 -10.49 -5.68 10.06
C TRP A 23 -9.25 -4.88 10.51
N ARG A 24 -8.80 -5.04 11.76
CA ARG A 24 -7.59 -4.38 12.28
C ARG A 24 -6.33 -4.98 11.66
N ILE A 25 -6.32 -6.29 11.46
CA ILE A 25 -5.20 -6.99 10.84
C ILE A 25 -5.15 -6.63 9.35
N LEU A 26 -6.31 -6.57 8.69
CA LEU A 26 -6.40 -6.10 7.31
C LEU A 26 -5.95 -4.63 7.15
N ALA A 27 -6.34 -3.76 8.09
CA ALA A 27 -5.87 -2.36 8.11
C ALA A 27 -4.36 -2.25 8.36
N GLY A 28 -3.80 -3.08 9.26
CA GLY A 28 -2.37 -3.15 9.51
C GLY A 28 -1.58 -3.65 8.30
N LEU A 29 -2.06 -4.72 7.64
CA LEU A 29 -1.47 -5.23 6.40
C LEU A 29 -1.53 -4.19 5.28
N TRP A 30 -2.66 -3.51 5.13
CA TRP A 30 -2.83 -2.44 4.17
C TRP A 30 -1.85 -1.28 4.40
N ALA A 31 -1.66 -0.85 5.65
CA ALA A 31 -0.69 0.18 5.99
C ALA A 31 0.76 -0.27 5.70
N LEU A 32 1.11 -1.52 6.06
CA LEU A 32 2.43 -2.09 5.81
C LEU A 32 2.72 -2.17 4.30
N LEU A 33 1.74 -2.64 3.52
CA LEU A 33 1.85 -2.72 2.07
C LEU A 33 2.03 -1.31 1.47
N GLY A 34 1.23 -0.32 1.91
CA GLY A 34 1.40 1.06 1.48
C GLY A 34 2.79 1.65 1.77
N ILE A 35 3.36 1.37 2.95
CA ILE A 35 4.72 1.79 3.30
C ILE A 35 5.75 1.11 2.38
N ALA A 36 5.64 -0.21 2.19
CA ALA A 36 6.55 -0.96 1.33
C ALA A 36 6.51 -0.45 -0.12
N THR A 37 5.31 -0.20 -0.64
CA THR A 37 5.08 0.36 -1.98
C THR A 37 5.71 1.73 -2.13
N ALA A 38 5.55 2.63 -1.14
CA ALA A 38 6.20 3.94 -1.18
C ALA A 38 7.75 3.84 -1.19
N ILE A 39 8.33 2.91 -0.43
CA ILE A 39 9.78 2.67 -0.44
C ILE A 39 10.24 2.16 -1.80
N LEU A 40 9.56 1.15 -2.35
CA LEU A 40 9.87 0.60 -3.67
C LEU A 40 9.71 1.65 -4.78
N GLN A 41 8.74 2.55 -4.65
CA GLN A 41 8.55 3.67 -5.58
C GLN A 41 9.75 4.63 -5.57
N CYS A 42 10.27 4.98 -4.38
CA CYS A 42 11.50 5.76 -4.26
C CYS A 42 12.70 5.05 -4.89
N VAL A 43 12.81 3.73 -4.70
CA VAL A 43 13.88 2.91 -5.29
C VAL A 43 13.80 2.91 -6.82
N VAL A 44 12.61 2.71 -7.38
CA VAL A 44 12.35 2.75 -8.84
C VAL A 44 12.64 4.13 -9.43
N LEU A 45 12.27 5.21 -8.73
CA LEU A 45 12.56 6.59 -9.12
C LEU A 45 14.07 6.87 -9.12
N VAL A 46 14.81 6.43 -8.10
CA VAL A 46 16.26 6.68 -7.99
C VAL A 46 17.08 5.76 -8.89
N HIS A 47 16.55 4.62 -9.32
CA HIS A 47 17.32 3.67 -10.10
C HIS A 47 17.76 4.24 -11.48
N PRO A 48 19.08 4.21 -11.77
CA PRO A 48 19.62 4.84 -12.98
C PRO A 48 19.43 4.01 -14.26
N ALA A 49 18.92 2.78 -14.16
CA ALA A 49 18.94 1.83 -15.26
C ALA A 49 17.59 1.11 -15.40
N TRP A 50 16.67 1.75 -16.11
CA TRP A 50 15.38 1.18 -16.52
C TRP A 50 15.53 0.32 -17.77
N ILE A 51 16.35 0.78 -18.72
CA ILE A 51 16.71 0.06 -19.95
C ILE A 51 18.22 0.07 -20.09
N SER A 52 18.77 -1.00 -20.66
CA SER A 52 20.16 -1.01 -21.12
C SER A 52 20.25 -1.45 -22.56
N SER A 53 21.25 -0.95 -23.28
CA SER A 53 21.66 -1.52 -24.55
C SER A 53 22.06 -2.99 -24.39
N SER A 54 21.94 -3.79 -25.45
CA SER A 54 22.29 -5.21 -25.47
C SER A 54 23.73 -5.49 -25.06
N ASN A 55 24.64 -4.54 -25.31
CA ASN A 55 26.04 -4.60 -24.89
C ASN A 55 26.26 -4.21 -23.42
N GLY A 56 25.23 -3.71 -22.73
CA GLY A 56 25.29 -3.28 -21.33
C GLY A 56 26.10 -2.02 -21.04
N VAL A 57 26.65 -1.36 -22.08
CA VAL A 57 27.54 -0.18 -21.94
C VAL A 57 26.72 1.10 -21.73
N THR A 58 25.62 1.25 -22.47
CA THR A 58 24.73 2.40 -22.39
C THR A 58 23.49 2.04 -21.59
N THR A 59 23.21 2.79 -20.53
CA THR A 59 22.02 2.59 -19.68
C THR A 59 21.18 3.86 -19.62
N PHE A 60 19.87 3.67 -19.70
CA PHE A 60 18.87 4.72 -19.62
C PHE A 60 18.13 4.65 -18.30
N GLY A 61 18.15 5.76 -17.57
CA GLY A 61 17.26 6.00 -16.45
C GLY A 61 16.02 6.77 -16.90
N LEU A 62 15.20 7.14 -15.92
CA LEU A 62 13.99 7.92 -16.14
C LEU A 62 14.29 9.40 -16.45
N TYR A 63 15.38 9.94 -15.89
CA TYR A 63 15.79 11.35 -16.02
C TYR A 63 17.28 11.57 -16.29
N ASP A 64 18.05 10.50 -16.48
CA ASP A 64 19.46 10.57 -16.85
C ASP A 64 19.85 9.45 -17.82
N VAL A 65 20.87 9.69 -18.63
CA VAL A 65 21.43 8.71 -19.58
C VAL A 65 22.92 8.60 -19.33
N CYS A 66 23.38 7.36 -19.24
CA CYS A 66 24.78 7.06 -19.07
C CYS A 66 25.32 6.28 -20.26
N TYR A 67 26.39 6.79 -20.87
CA TYR A 67 27.02 6.22 -22.06
C TYR A 67 28.24 5.32 -21.76
N THR A 68 28.65 5.22 -20.50
CA THR A 68 29.88 4.50 -20.09
C THR A 68 29.65 3.70 -18.82
N ALA A 69 30.10 2.44 -18.77
CA ALA A 69 30.13 1.64 -17.55
C ALA A 69 31.54 1.67 -16.92
N PRO A 70 31.71 1.99 -15.62
CA PRO A 70 30.70 2.32 -14.61
C PRO A 70 30.15 3.75 -14.73
N CYS A 71 28.89 3.93 -14.36
CA CYS A 71 28.23 5.24 -14.36
C CYS A 71 28.47 5.97 -13.05
N ASP A 72 29.02 7.18 -13.11
CA ASP A 72 28.98 8.12 -11.99
C ASP A 72 27.57 8.70 -11.89
N PHE A 73 26.68 7.94 -11.26
CA PHE A 73 25.31 8.36 -11.04
C PHE A 73 25.22 9.31 -9.85
N THR A 74 24.84 10.54 -10.13
CA THR A 74 24.46 11.53 -9.12
C THR A 74 22.93 11.57 -9.02
N PRO A 75 22.33 11.07 -7.93
CA PRO A 75 20.89 11.19 -7.75
C PRO A 75 20.51 12.68 -7.75
N TRP A 76 19.34 13.00 -8.30
CA TRP A 76 18.79 14.36 -8.40
C TRP A 76 19.42 15.29 -9.44
N GLN A 77 20.38 14.81 -10.23
CA GLN A 77 20.87 15.53 -11.39
C GLN A 77 19.95 15.27 -12.60
N ILE A 78 18.98 16.15 -12.81
CA ILE A 78 18.03 16.04 -13.91
C ILE A 78 18.69 16.48 -15.22
N ARG A 79 18.85 15.56 -16.18
CA ARG A 79 19.25 15.90 -17.55
C ARG A 79 18.06 15.68 -18.47
N SER A 80 17.52 16.76 -19.02
CA SER A 80 16.39 16.65 -19.96
C SER A 80 16.80 15.84 -21.19
N ILE A 81 16.15 14.69 -21.38
CA ILE A 81 16.40 13.78 -22.49
C ILE A 81 15.46 14.14 -23.64
N SER A 82 14.16 14.13 -23.38
CA SER A 82 13.11 14.55 -24.30
C SER A 82 11.88 14.97 -23.52
N THR A 83 11.00 15.76 -24.13
CA THR A 83 9.74 16.19 -23.49
C THR A 83 8.86 15.01 -23.08
N SER A 84 8.90 13.89 -23.82
CA SER A 84 8.13 12.69 -23.49
C SER A 84 8.74 11.91 -22.32
N PHE A 85 10.07 11.81 -22.23
CA PHE A 85 10.74 11.20 -21.08
C PHE A 85 10.55 12.04 -19.81
N ASP A 86 10.65 13.37 -19.94
CA ASP A 86 10.43 14.30 -18.84
C ASP A 86 8.97 14.19 -18.34
N ALA A 87 7.99 14.05 -19.24
CA ALA A 87 6.59 13.83 -18.87
C ALA A 87 6.38 12.51 -18.10
N ALA A 88 6.99 11.41 -18.53
CA ALA A 88 6.94 10.14 -17.81
C ALA A 88 7.61 10.25 -16.43
N ALA A 89 8.76 10.91 -16.35
CA ALA A 89 9.49 11.16 -15.12
C ALA A 89 8.66 11.97 -14.11
N ILE A 90 8.02 13.05 -14.58
CA ILE A 90 7.16 13.89 -13.76
C ILE A 90 5.92 13.11 -13.29
N ALA A 91 5.33 12.27 -14.14
CA ALA A 91 4.17 11.44 -13.77
C ALA A 91 4.52 10.46 -12.63
N ILE A 92 5.65 9.74 -12.74
CA ILE A 92 6.12 8.81 -11.71
C ILE A 92 6.56 9.56 -10.44
N LEU A 93 7.21 10.72 -10.56
CA LEU A 93 7.57 11.56 -9.42
C LEU A 93 6.32 12.08 -8.68
N ALA A 94 5.30 12.52 -9.41
CA ALA A 94 4.03 12.98 -8.84
C ALA A 94 3.30 11.83 -8.13
N SER A 95 3.24 10.65 -8.75
CA SER A 95 2.75 9.40 -8.15
C SER A 95 3.48 9.09 -6.84
N THR A 96 4.82 9.11 -6.86
CA THR A 96 5.67 8.87 -5.67
C THR A 96 5.36 9.86 -4.55
N THR A 97 5.22 11.15 -4.88
CA THR A 97 4.95 12.22 -3.92
C THR A 97 3.59 12.04 -3.26
N LEU A 98 2.55 11.70 -4.04
CA LEU A 98 1.23 11.40 -3.51
C LEU A 98 1.24 10.15 -2.62
N SER A 99 1.97 9.10 -3.01
CA SER A 99 2.13 7.88 -2.22
C SER A 99 2.81 8.16 -0.87
N LEU A 100 3.86 8.98 -0.84
CA LEU A 100 4.50 9.42 0.40
C LEU A 100 3.58 10.25 1.30
N MET A 101 2.80 11.16 0.70
CA MET A 101 1.79 11.94 1.44
C MET A 101 0.72 11.04 2.05
N VAL A 102 0.32 9.99 1.33
CA VAL A 102 -0.62 8.98 1.83
C VAL A 102 -0.02 8.20 3.01
N VAL A 103 1.22 7.72 2.90
CA VAL A 103 1.90 7.02 4.00
C VAL A 103 1.97 7.90 5.24
N PHE A 104 2.32 9.18 5.07
CA PHE A 104 2.33 10.14 6.17
C PHE A 104 0.94 10.32 6.80
N ALA A 105 -0.12 10.43 5.99
CA ALA A 105 -1.49 10.51 6.50
C ALA A 105 -1.92 9.23 7.25
N VAL A 106 -1.48 8.05 6.80
CA VAL A 106 -1.74 6.77 7.49
C VAL A 106 -1.01 6.68 8.82
N LEU A 107 0.22 7.20 8.93
CA LEU A 107 0.93 7.28 10.21
C LEU A 107 0.23 8.20 11.21
N LEU A 108 -0.29 9.35 10.74
CA LEU A 108 -1.09 10.25 11.58
C LEU A 108 -2.44 9.63 11.99
N LEU A 109 -3.03 8.78 11.14
CA LEU A 109 -4.28 8.09 11.43
C LEU A 109 -4.22 7.18 12.65
N PHE A 110 -3.08 6.52 12.89
CA PHE A 110 -2.87 5.73 14.11
C PHE A 110 -2.98 6.56 15.39
N ILE A 111 -2.80 7.89 15.28
CA ILE A 111 -2.86 8.83 16.40
C ILE A 111 -4.27 9.46 16.53
N VAL A 112 -4.90 9.82 15.41
CA VAL A 112 -6.13 10.66 15.41
C VAL A 112 -7.43 9.85 15.30
N GLY A 113 -7.42 8.66 14.69
CA GLY A 113 -8.57 7.73 14.74
C GLY A 113 -9.81 8.10 13.90
N ASP A 114 -9.70 9.01 12.93
CA ASP A 114 -10.84 9.50 12.14
C ASP A 114 -11.15 8.69 10.87
N THR A 115 -12.43 8.32 10.70
CA THR A 115 -12.91 7.48 9.59
C THR A 115 -12.92 8.17 8.22
N ILE A 116 -12.88 9.50 8.18
CA ILE A 116 -12.91 10.29 6.93
C ILE A 116 -11.60 10.10 6.16
N VAL A 117 -10.48 9.94 6.87
CA VAL A 117 -9.16 9.87 6.26
C VAL A 117 -8.99 8.59 5.44
N PHE A 118 -9.59 7.46 5.84
CA PHE A 118 -9.59 6.23 5.02
C PHE A 118 -10.22 6.43 3.63
N LYS A 119 -11.28 7.25 3.54
CA LYS A 119 -11.88 7.59 2.24
C LYS A 119 -10.94 8.43 1.40
N VAL A 120 -10.38 9.49 1.98
CA VAL A 120 -9.46 10.41 1.28
C VAL A 120 -8.22 9.67 0.80
N VAL A 121 -7.64 8.81 1.64
CA VAL A 121 -6.46 8.02 1.30
C VAL A 121 -6.76 7.02 0.18
N GLY A 122 -7.93 6.36 0.19
CA GLY A 122 -8.33 5.48 -0.91
C GLY A 122 -8.38 6.20 -2.26
N TRP A 123 -8.92 7.42 -2.29
CA TRP A 123 -8.90 8.26 -3.50
C TRP A 123 -7.49 8.69 -3.91
N MET A 124 -6.63 9.04 -2.95
CA MET A 124 -5.24 9.43 -3.22
C MET A 124 -4.41 8.28 -3.80
N HIS A 125 -4.61 7.03 -3.33
CA HIS A 125 -4.01 5.85 -3.96
C HIS A 125 -4.52 5.63 -5.39
N LEU A 126 -5.80 5.91 -5.66
CA LEU A 126 -6.35 5.81 -7.01
C LEU A 126 -5.72 6.85 -7.96
N PHE A 127 -5.53 8.09 -7.50
CA PHE A 127 -4.80 9.10 -8.28
C PHE A 127 -3.34 8.70 -8.52
N SER A 128 -2.68 8.13 -7.50
CA SER A 128 -1.31 7.62 -7.62
C SER A 128 -1.24 6.49 -8.66
N PHE A 129 -2.21 5.57 -8.67
CA PHE A 129 -2.32 4.53 -9.70
C PHE A 129 -2.42 5.11 -11.11
N VAL A 130 -3.28 6.10 -11.34
CA VAL A 130 -3.46 6.70 -12.67
C VAL A 130 -2.18 7.36 -13.15
N LEU A 131 -1.48 8.08 -12.28
CA LEU A 131 -0.21 8.73 -12.62
C LEU A 131 0.91 7.71 -12.88
N GLU A 132 0.99 6.67 -12.06
CA GLU A 132 1.97 5.58 -12.26
C GLU A 132 1.73 4.86 -13.58
N LEU A 133 0.47 4.51 -13.85
CA LEU A 133 0.08 3.86 -15.09
C LEU A 133 0.39 4.75 -16.30
N ALA A 134 0.12 6.06 -16.20
CA ALA A 134 0.50 7.01 -17.24
C ALA A 134 2.02 7.01 -17.46
N GLY A 135 2.83 7.03 -16.41
CA GLY A 135 4.29 6.95 -16.52
C GLY A 135 4.77 5.67 -17.22
N VAL A 136 4.27 4.51 -16.80
CA VAL A 136 4.62 3.19 -17.37
C VAL A 136 4.21 3.06 -18.84
N ILE A 137 3.12 3.72 -19.26
CA ILE A 137 2.64 3.73 -20.65
C ILE A 137 3.38 4.77 -21.49
N ILE A 138 3.61 5.98 -20.98
CA ILE A 138 4.30 7.05 -21.72
C ILE A 138 5.76 6.67 -21.97
N PHE A 139 6.41 5.98 -21.04
CA PHE A 139 7.81 5.59 -21.15
C PHE A 139 8.16 4.80 -22.44
N PRO A 140 7.45 3.73 -22.83
CA PRO A 140 7.66 3.07 -24.13
C PRO A 140 7.22 3.92 -25.33
N PHE A 141 6.21 4.79 -25.19
CA PHE A 141 5.84 5.72 -26.27
C PHE A 141 6.90 6.81 -26.53
N ALA A 142 7.68 7.18 -25.51
CA ALA A 142 8.79 8.13 -25.64
C ALA A 142 9.97 7.60 -26.49
N TRP A 143 9.94 6.31 -26.87
CA TRP A 143 10.93 5.67 -27.74
C TRP A 143 10.99 6.25 -29.15
N ASN A 144 9.91 6.84 -29.65
CA ASN A 144 9.84 7.43 -30.99
C ASN A 144 10.60 8.78 -31.10
N SER A 145 11.68 8.94 -30.34
CA SER A 145 12.54 10.13 -30.37
C SER A 145 13.89 9.77 -30.96
N ASN A 146 14.44 10.65 -31.79
CA ASN A 146 15.72 10.45 -32.50
C ASN A 146 16.90 10.04 -31.59
N LYS A 147 16.83 10.36 -30.29
CA LYS A 147 17.85 9.97 -29.29
C LYS A 147 17.83 8.47 -28.98
N MET A 148 16.66 7.83 -28.97
CA MET A 148 16.53 6.38 -28.76
C MET A 148 16.99 5.58 -29.97
N THR A 149 16.63 6.05 -31.18
CA THR A 149 17.11 5.45 -32.44
C THR A 149 18.64 5.47 -32.53
N ALA A 150 19.29 6.54 -32.08
CA ALA A 150 20.75 6.65 -32.13
C ALA A 150 21.51 5.64 -31.25
N ILE A 151 20.86 5.04 -30.25
CA ILE A 151 21.52 4.20 -29.23
C ILE A 151 21.06 2.75 -29.32
N CYS A 152 19.76 2.54 -29.56
CA CYS A 152 19.17 1.21 -29.73
C CYS A 152 19.01 0.81 -31.20
N ASP A 153 19.49 1.64 -32.14
CA ASP A 153 19.46 1.41 -33.60
C ASP A 153 18.08 0.94 -34.11
N SER A 154 17.01 1.52 -33.54
CA SER A 154 15.64 1.14 -33.85
C SER A 154 14.65 2.21 -33.41
N ASP A 155 13.71 2.56 -34.30
CA ASP A 155 12.60 3.49 -34.06
C ASP A 155 11.46 2.88 -33.22
N SER A 156 11.49 1.56 -33.01
CA SER A 156 10.51 0.83 -32.19
C SER A 156 11.18 -0.23 -31.30
N TYR A 157 10.49 -0.68 -30.25
CA TYR A 157 11.00 -1.72 -29.37
C TYR A 157 11.17 -3.04 -30.14
N MET A 158 12.42 -3.34 -30.51
CA MET A 158 12.82 -4.60 -31.12
C MET A 158 13.63 -5.41 -30.11
N ILE A 159 13.14 -6.63 -29.82
CA ILE A 159 13.79 -7.57 -28.90
C ILE A 159 15.13 -7.98 -29.53
N GLY A 160 16.24 -7.50 -28.97
CA GLY A 160 17.59 -7.80 -29.47
C GLY A 160 18.60 -6.65 -29.35
N ASN A 161 18.15 -5.40 -29.49
CA ASN A 161 19.05 -4.23 -29.45
C ASN A 161 19.08 -3.57 -28.06
N CYS A 162 17.97 -3.61 -27.32
CA CYS A 162 17.85 -3.05 -25.98
C CYS A 162 17.05 -3.99 -25.05
N VAL A 163 17.44 -4.02 -23.78
CA VAL A 163 16.96 -4.95 -22.75
C VAL A 163 16.32 -4.16 -21.62
N MET A 164 15.07 -4.52 -21.28
CA MET A 164 14.36 -3.99 -20.12
C MET A 164 14.96 -4.53 -18.83
N ARG A 165 15.19 -3.64 -17.86
CA ARG A 165 15.71 -4.02 -16.53
C ARG A 165 14.59 -4.14 -15.50
N TRP A 166 14.94 -4.71 -14.36
CA TRP A 166 14.01 -4.89 -13.24
C TRP A 166 13.28 -3.62 -12.77
N PRO A 167 13.84 -2.38 -12.81
CA PRO A 167 13.12 -1.22 -12.31
C PRO A 167 11.85 -0.93 -13.11
N TYR A 168 11.86 -1.17 -14.42
CA TYR A 168 10.68 -1.00 -15.26
C TYR A 168 9.59 -2.02 -14.91
N LEU A 169 9.97 -3.28 -14.69
CA LEU A 169 9.02 -4.33 -14.25
C LEU A 169 8.45 -4.02 -12.87
N LEU A 170 9.29 -3.52 -11.94
CA LEU A 170 8.84 -3.09 -10.63
C LEU A 170 7.83 -1.95 -10.72
N ALA A 171 8.04 -0.94 -11.58
CA ALA A 171 7.07 0.13 -11.82
C ALA A 171 5.70 -0.39 -12.25
N ALA A 172 5.67 -1.37 -13.17
CA ALA A 172 4.42 -1.99 -13.62
C ALA A 172 3.70 -2.77 -12.50
N VAL A 173 4.45 -3.49 -11.66
CA VAL A 173 3.90 -4.19 -10.48
C VAL A 173 3.37 -3.18 -9.45
N LEU A 174 4.09 -2.09 -9.21
CA LEU A 174 3.68 -1.03 -8.28
C LEU A 174 2.40 -0.32 -8.71
N ALA A 175 2.15 -0.19 -10.02
CA ALA A 175 0.85 0.30 -10.51
C ALA A 175 -0.30 -0.63 -10.08
N VAL A 176 -0.15 -1.94 -10.24
CA VAL A 176 -1.17 -2.92 -9.79
C VAL A 176 -1.34 -2.89 -8.27
N ASP A 177 -0.24 -2.67 -7.54
CA ASP A 177 -0.26 -2.56 -6.09
C ASP A 177 -1.03 -1.32 -5.62
N HIS A 178 -0.80 -0.15 -6.23
CA HIS A 178 -1.58 1.06 -5.94
C HIS A 178 -3.09 0.87 -6.18
N LEU A 179 -3.48 0.15 -7.24
CA LEU A 179 -4.88 -0.19 -7.47
C LEU A 179 -5.42 -1.10 -6.36
N SER A 180 -4.64 -2.09 -5.94
CA SER A 180 -4.99 -3.01 -4.85
C SER A 180 -5.16 -2.27 -3.51
N LEU A 181 -4.24 -1.36 -3.20
CA LEU A 181 -4.30 -0.48 -2.02
C LEU A 181 -5.51 0.45 -2.05
N ALA A 182 -5.86 1.00 -3.21
CA ALA A 182 -7.05 1.83 -3.38
C ALA A 182 -8.33 1.02 -3.10
N MET A 183 -8.45 -0.18 -3.67
CA MET A 183 -9.59 -1.07 -3.44
C MET A 183 -9.72 -1.47 -1.97
N LEU A 184 -8.63 -1.93 -1.35
CA LEU A 184 -8.61 -2.31 0.07
C LEU A 184 -8.94 -1.13 0.99
N GLY A 185 -8.36 0.06 0.72
CA GLY A 185 -8.65 1.28 1.49
C GLY A 185 -10.12 1.69 1.42
N MET A 186 -10.72 1.61 0.22
CA MET A 186 -12.15 1.88 0.03
C MET A 186 -13.04 0.84 0.71
N MET A 187 -12.67 -0.45 0.68
CA MET A 187 -13.39 -1.50 1.42
C MET A 187 -13.35 -1.26 2.93
N LEU A 188 -12.19 -0.88 3.47
CA LEU A 188 -12.03 -0.52 4.88
C LEU A 188 -12.86 0.72 5.25
N ALA A 189 -12.92 1.72 4.36
CA ALA A 189 -13.72 2.92 4.57
C ALA A 189 -15.24 2.67 4.53
N CYS A 190 -15.69 1.70 3.73
CA CYS A 190 -17.10 1.30 3.64
C CYS A 190 -17.53 0.44 4.84
N ARG A 191 -16.61 -0.34 5.42
CA ARG A 191 -16.86 -1.12 6.64
C ARG A 191 -16.90 -0.17 7.84
N LYS A 192 -18.10 0.20 8.32
CA LYS A 192 -18.26 0.98 9.56
C LYS A 192 -17.59 0.20 10.72
N PRO A 193 -16.57 0.74 11.40
CA PRO A 193 -16.14 0.13 12.65
C PRO A 193 -17.35 0.16 13.61
N PRO A 194 -17.62 -0.92 14.37
CA PRO A 194 -18.64 -0.87 15.41
C PRO A 194 -18.33 0.34 16.28
N ARG A 195 -19.27 1.29 16.38
CA ARG A 195 -19.15 2.45 17.27
C ARG A 195 -18.64 1.89 18.60
N ARG A 196 -17.46 2.34 19.07
CA ARG A 196 -17.12 2.17 20.48
C ARG A 196 -18.31 2.79 21.22
N LYS A 197 -19.14 1.95 21.85
CA LYS A 197 -20.23 2.48 22.66
C LYS A 197 -19.55 3.41 23.66
N PRO A 198 -20.02 4.65 23.83
CA PRO A 198 -19.59 5.45 24.96
C PRO A 198 -19.69 4.54 26.18
N PHE A 199 -18.63 4.46 26.98
CA PHE A 199 -18.72 3.75 28.25
C PHE A 199 -19.97 4.29 28.97
N PRO A 200 -20.96 3.45 29.30
CA PRO A 200 -22.20 3.95 29.86
C PRO A 200 -21.91 4.57 31.23
N MET A 201 -21.96 5.91 31.31
CA MET A 201 -21.82 6.65 32.57
C MET A 201 -22.89 6.25 33.61
N HIS A 202 -23.99 5.64 33.18
CA HIS A 202 -25.05 5.16 34.07
C HIS A 202 -24.62 4.04 35.04
N THR A 203 -23.50 3.34 34.79
CA THR A 203 -23.05 2.30 35.73
C THR A 203 -22.50 2.88 37.03
N PHE A 204 -22.08 4.16 37.07
CA PHE A 204 -21.59 4.77 38.31
C PHE A 204 -22.70 5.18 39.28
N GLU A 205 -23.88 5.54 38.77
CA GLU A 205 -25.00 5.98 39.60
C GLU A 205 -25.66 4.82 40.35
N TYR A 206 -25.66 3.62 39.78
CA TYR A 206 -26.16 2.41 40.46
C TYR A 206 -25.26 1.93 41.61
N VAL A 207 -23.95 2.19 41.55
CA VAL A 207 -23.02 1.79 42.63
C VAL A 207 -23.23 2.63 43.89
N HIS A 208 -23.68 3.89 43.76
CA HIS A 208 -23.94 4.77 44.89
C HIS A 208 -25.31 4.55 45.58
N HIS A 209 -26.21 3.77 44.98
CA HIS A 209 -27.55 3.50 45.53
C HIS A 209 -27.73 2.11 46.14
N LEU A 210 -26.68 1.28 46.15
CA LEU A 210 -26.73 0.02 46.88
C LEU A 210 -26.70 0.32 48.39
N PRO A 211 -27.67 -0.19 49.18
CA PRO A 211 -27.55 -0.14 50.62
C PRO A 211 -26.24 -0.81 51.04
N PRO A 212 -25.58 -0.31 52.09
CA PRO A 212 -24.35 -0.93 52.59
C PRO A 212 -24.61 -2.43 52.80
N PRO A 213 -23.64 -3.29 52.47
CA PRO A 213 -23.79 -4.72 52.73
C PRO A 213 -24.14 -4.90 54.21
N PRO A 214 -25.09 -5.79 54.54
CA PRO A 214 -25.40 -6.08 55.92
C PRO A 214 -24.10 -6.49 56.64
N PRO A 215 -23.90 -6.06 57.90
CA PRO A 215 -22.76 -6.51 58.67
C PRO A 215 -22.76 -8.05 58.71
N PRO A 216 -21.59 -8.71 58.68
CA PRO A 216 -21.53 -10.16 58.74
C PRO A 216 -22.30 -10.64 59.98
N GLU A 217 -23.30 -11.51 59.76
CA GLU A 217 -23.99 -12.21 60.85
C GLU A 217 -22.96 -13.07 61.59
N VAL A 218 -22.60 -12.64 62.80
CA VAL A 218 -21.81 -13.46 63.72
C VAL A 218 -22.76 -14.49 64.31
N TYR A 219 -22.76 -15.70 63.72
CA TYR A 219 -23.43 -16.84 64.32
C TYR A 219 -22.69 -17.24 65.60
N PHE A 220 -23.29 -16.98 66.76
CA PHE A 220 -22.88 -17.57 68.02
C PHE A 220 -23.44 -18.99 68.10
N THR A 221 -22.62 -19.98 67.73
CA THR A 221 -22.87 -21.36 68.16
C THR A 221 -22.56 -21.46 69.65
N ASN A 222 -23.53 -21.92 70.44
CA ASN A 222 -23.29 -22.28 71.84
C ASN A 222 -22.22 -23.38 71.90
N GLY A 223 -20.98 -22.98 72.22
CA GLY A 223 -19.87 -23.87 72.51
C GLY A 223 -18.71 -23.80 71.50
N GLY A 224 -17.73 -22.95 71.79
CA GLY A 224 -16.33 -23.19 71.41
C GLY A 224 -15.77 -22.45 70.19
N THR A 225 -15.23 -21.25 70.43
CA THR A 225 -14.01 -20.65 69.83
C THR A 225 -13.73 -20.78 68.32
N MET A 226 -13.81 -19.62 67.64
CA MET A 226 -13.15 -19.27 66.37
C MET A 226 -11.65 -19.60 66.34
N LYS A 227 -11.14 -19.91 65.13
CA LYS A 227 -9.96 -19.22 64.57
C LYS A 227 -10.17 -18.96 63.08
N LEU A 228 -9.78 -17.75 62.68
CA LEU A 228 -9.69 -17.23 61.31
C LEU A 228 -8.85 -18.11 60.39
#